data_AF-A0A382EKU8-F1
#
_entry.id   AF-A0A382EKU8-F1
#
_cell.length_a   1.000
_cell.length_b   1.000
_cell.length_c   1.000
_cell.angle_alpha   90.00
_cell.angle_beta   90.00
_cell.angle_gamma   90.00
#
_symmetry.space_group_name_H-M   'P 1'
#
loop_
_entity.id
_entity.type
_entity.pdbx_description
1 polymer ?
#
loop_
_entity_poly.entity_id
_entity_poly.type
_entity_poly.pdbx_seq_one_letter_code
_entity_poly.pdbx_strand_id
1 'polypeptide(L)'
;MIQYKSNNEKKNALKKTLVLYTMNEINGVKSIFDRIPIHLFDQFFVMDNHSDDGTVEFLEEQDVRVIQQKKPGRTNALIEAVGYAIGDIIVNLSSDGNEKPEDIPKILEKFDEGYEMVTASRFLP
;
A
#
# COMPACT_ATOMS: atom_id res chain seq x y z
N MET A 1 -20.72 27.44 35.08
CA MET A 1 -20.44 26.12 34.48
C MET A 1 -20.38 26.29 32.98
N ILE A 2 -19.19 26.14 32.39
CA ILE A 2 -18.99 26.28 30.94
C ILE A 2 -19.26 24.92 30.32
N GLN A 3 -20.31 24.81 29.50
CA GLN A 3 -20.57 23.63 28.70
C GLN A 3 -19.50 23.54 27.60
N TYR A 4 -18.69 22.49 27.65
CA TYR A 4 -17.88 22.08 26.50
C TYR A 4 -18.84 21.63 25.40
N LYS A 5 -18.95 22.42 24.33
CA LYS A 5 -19.54 21.95 23.08
C LYS A 5 -18.64 20.84 22.54
N SER A 6 -19.14 19.62 22.54
CA SER A 6 -18.58 18.53 21.75
C SER A 6 -18.70 18.94 20.28
N ASN A 7 -17.59 19.44 19.72
CA ASN A 7 -17.43 19.55 18.27
C ASN A 7 -17.25 18.12 17.76
N ASN A 8 -18.38 17.45 17.49
CA ASN A 8 -18.41 16.25 16.67
C ASN A 8 -18.27 16.70 15.20
N GLU A 9 -17.13 17.30 14.88
CA GLU A 9 -16.70 17.44 13.49
C GLU A 9 -16.48 16.01 13.00
N LYS A 10 -17.20 15.63 11.95
CA LYS A 10 -16.93 14.37 11.24
C LYS A 10 -15.43 14.34 10.96
N LYS A 11 -14.67 13.51 11.66
CA LYS A 11 -13.28 13.21 11.29
C LYS A 11 -13.32 12.93 9.79
N ASN A 12 -12.67 13.76 8.98
CA ASN A 12 -12.49 13.40 7.59
C ASN A 12 -11.80 12.05 7.59
N ALA A 13 -12.41 11.06 6.92
CA ALA A 13 -11.80 9.75 6.82
C ALA A 13 -10.43 9.91 6.15
N LEU A 14 -9.39 9.37 6.80
CA LEU A 14 -8.03 9.41 6.27
C LEU A 14 -8.00 8.68 4.94
N LYS A 15 -7.48 9.33 3.90
CA LYS A 15 -7.30 8.72 2.58
C LYS A 15 -6.16 7.70 2.64
N LYS A 16 -6.32 6.60 1.92
CA LYS A 16 -5.41 5.45 1.97
C LYS A 16 -4.82 5.19 0.60
N THR A 17 -3.50 5.09 0.54
CA THR A 17 -2.75 4.70 -0.65
C THR A 17 -2.07 3.35 -0.41
N LEU A 18 -2.28 2.39 -1.31
CA LEU A 18 -1.51 1.16 -1.38
C LEU A 18 -0.43 1.28 -2.46
N VAL A 19 0.79 0.91 -2.12
CA VAL A 19 1.92 0.83 -3.06
C VAL A 19 2.44 -0.60 -3.07
N LEU A 20 2.44 -1.22 -4.25
CA LEU A 20 3.08 -2.50 -4.48
C LEU A 20 4.46 -2.29 -5.12
N TYR A 21 5.51 -2.90 -4.57
CA TYR A 21 6.86 -2.84 -5.12
C TYR A 21 7.19 -4.13 -5.85
N THR A 22 7.74 -4.00 -7.06
CA THR A 22 8.03 -5.18 -7.90
C THR A 22 9.28 -5.02 -8.76
N MET A 23 9.89 -6.17 -9.10
CA MET A 23 11.00 -6.32 -10.05
C MET A 23 11.16 -7.82 -10.38
N ASN A 24 10.69 -8.26 -11.54
CA ASN A 24 10.72 -9.65 -11.99
C ASN A 24 10.09 -10.64 -11.00
N GLU A 25 8.84 -10.38 -10.62
CA GLU A 25 8.11 -11.12 -9.58
C GLU A 25 6.79 -11.72 -10.10
N ILE A 26 6.74 -12.16 -11.36
CA ILE A 26 5.49 -12.63 -11.99
C ILE A 26 4.76 -13.72 -11.17
N ASN A 27 5.51 -14.66 -10.60
CA ASN A 27 4.95 -15.73 -9.77
C ASN A 27 4.45 -15.21 -8.43
N GLY A 28 5.22 -14.33 -7.79
CA GLY A 28 4.86 -13.70 -6.52
C GLY A 28 3.59 -12.89 -6.66
N VAL A 29 3.55 -11.98 -7.66
CA VAL A 29 2.40 -11.14 -7.97
C VAL A 29 1.15 -11.99 -8.17
N LYS A 30 1.21 -12.99 -9.06
CA LYS A 30 0.06 -13.88 -9.34
C LYS A 30 -0.43 -14.62 -8.10
N SER A 31 0.46 -14.95 -7.17
CA SER A 31 0.09 -15.67 -5.95
C SER A 31 -0.64 -14.81 -4.92
N ILE A 32 -0.46 -13.48 -4.95
CA ILE A 32 -1.04 -12.57 -3.96
C ILE A 32 -2.12 -11.65 -4.50
N PHE A 33 -2.17 -11.40 -5.82
CA PHE A 33 -2.96 -10.30 -6.39
C PHE A 33 -4.42 -10.33 -5.95
N ASP A 34 -5.09 -11.48 -6.09
CA ASP A 34 -6.50 -11.66 -5.72
C ASP A 34 -6.78 -11.52 -4.21
N ARG A 35 -5.74 -11.58 -3.39
CA ARG A 35 -5.83 -11.49 -1.93
C ARG A 35 -5.60 -10.06 -1.43
N ILE A 36 -5.14 -9.16 -2.31
CA ILE A 36 -4.94 -7.75 -1.96
C ILE A 36 -6.30 -7.07 -1.79
N PRO A 37 -6.60 -6.48 -0.62
CA PRO A 37 -7.89 -5.83 -0.37
C PRO A 37 -7.92 -4.42 -0.98
N ILE A 38 -7.78 -4.31 -2.31
CA ILE A 38 -7.68 -3.05 -3.06
C ILE A 38 -8.86 -2.11 -2.78
N HIS A 39 -10.06 -2.68 -2.56
CA HIS A 39 -11.29 -1.94 -2.25
C HIS A 39 -11.23 -1.13 -0.94
N LEU A 40 -10.24 -1.36 -0.07
CA LEU A 40 -10.02 -0.58 1.15
C LEU A 40 -9.22 0.72 0.91
N PHE A 41 -8.73 0.94 -0.30
CA PHE A 41 -7.84 2.04 -0.65
C PHE A 41 -8.49 3.01 -1.63
N ASP A 42 -8.21 4.29 -1.45
CA ASP A 42 -8.61 5.36 -2.38
C ASP A 42 -7.68 5.41 -3.61
N GLN A 43 -6.45 4.90 -3.45
CA GLN A 43 -5.44 4.85 -4.51
C GLN A 43 -4.63 3.56 -4.40
N PHE A 44 -4.41 2.93 -5.53
CA PHE A 44 -3.49 1.79 -5.67
C PHE A 44 -2.62 1.99 -6.91
N PHE A 45 -1.31 1.78 -6.76
CA PHE A 45 -0.38 1.75 -7.89
C PHE A 45 0.84 0.87 -7.57
N VAL A 46 1.59 0.54 -8.61
CA VAL A 46 2.80 -0.28 -8.55
C VAL A 46 4.01 0.58 -8.85
N MET A 47 5.10 0.40 -8.10
CA MET A 47 6.43 0.86 -8.45
C MET A 47 7.25 -0.31 -8.98
N ASP A 48 7.52 -0.31 -10.28
CA ASP A 48 8.26 -1.35 -10.97
C ASP A 48 9.70 -0.90 -11.28
N ASN A 49 10.68 -1.78 -11.10
CA ASN A 49 12.07 -1.51 -11.45
C ASN A 49 12.43 -2.15 -12.79
N HIS A 50 11.69 -1.78 -13.84
CA HIS A 50 11.90 -2.24 -15.21
C HIS A 50 11.88 -3.77 -15.36
N SER A 51 10.79 -4.40 -14.89
CA SER A 51 10.63 -5.85 -15.08
C SER A 51 10.56 -6.23 -16.56
N ASP A 52 11.08 -7.41 -16.89
CA ASP A 52 11.15 -7.98 -18.24
C ASP A 52 10.61 -9.42 -18.33
N ASP A 53 9.93 -9.90 -17.29
CA ASP A 53 9.47 -11.27 -17.11
C ASP A 53 7.96 -11.48 -17.31
N GLY A 54 7.23 -10.45 -17.74
CA GLY A 54 5.76 -10.46 -17.85
C GLY A 54 5.04 -9.85 -16.64
N THR A 55 5.76 -9.38 -15.62
CA THR A 55 5.16 -8.79 -14.41
C THR A 55 4.32 -7.55 -14.71
N VAL A 56 4.84 -6.64 -15.53
CA VAL A 56 4.16 -5.37 -15.87
C VAL A 56 2.91 -5.65 -16.68
N GLU A 57 3.03 -6.50 -17.70
CA GLU A 57 1.93 -6.89 -18.58
C GLU A 57 0.78 -7.50 -17.79
N PHE A 58 1.09 -8.41 -16.86
CA PHE A 58 0.07 -8.99 -15.99
C PHE A 58 -0.64 -7.91 -15.16
N LEU A 59 0.08 -6.95 -14.58
CA LEU A 59 -0.51 -5.91 -13.74
C LEU A 59 -1.37 -4.93 -14.55
N GLU A 60 -0.92 -4.55 -15.74
CA GLU A 60 -1.67 -3.69 -16.66
C GLU A 60 -2.94 -4.37 -17.17
N GLU A 61 -2.92 -5.70 -17.42
CA GLU A 61 -4.11 -6.50 -17.73
C GLU A 61 -5.16 -6.50 -16.61
N GLN A 62 -4.76 -6.19 -15.37
CA GLN A 62 -5.66 -6.03 -14.22
C GLN A 62 -6.09 -4.56 -14.00
N ASP A 63 -5.91 -3.69 -15.00
CA ASP A 63 -6.17 -2.25 -14.94
C ASP A 63 -5.39 -1.53 -13.82
N VAL A 64 -4.23 -2.06 -13.43
CA VAL A 64 -3.38 -1.45 -12.40
C VAL A 64 -2.39 -0.47 -13.02
N ARG A 65 -2.31 0.72 -12.43
CA ARG A 65 -1.29 1.71 -12.82
C ARG A 65 0.10 1.26 -12.38
N VAL A 66 0.97 0.98 -13.35
CA VAL A 66 2.39 0.70 -13.12
C VAL A 66 3.23 1.95 -13.38
N ILE A 67 4.12 2.29 -12.44
CA ILE A 67 5.05 3.41 -12.53
C ILE A 67 6.47 2.86 -12.54
N GLN A 68 7.21 3.18 -13.59
CA GLN A 68 8.60 2.81 -13.72
C GLN A 68 9.49 3.69 -12.83
N GLN A 69 10.26 3.05 -11.94
CA GLN A 69 11.20 3.70 -11.03
C GLN A 69 12.28 4.43 -11.82
N LYS A 70 12.70 5.63 -11.38
CA LYS A 70 13.81 6.34 -12.06
C LYS A 70 15.18 5.88 -11.61
N LYS A 71 15.25 5.31 -10.40
CA LYS A 71 16.48 4.77 -9.80
C LYS A 71 16.19 3.40 -9.19
N PRO A 72 17.09 2.42 -9.37
CA PRO A 72 16.88 1.09 -8.85
C PRO A 72 16.92 1.05 -7.33
N GLY A 73 16.24 0.06 -6.75
CA GLY A 73 16.28 -0.27 -5.33
C GLY A 73 15.05 0.15 -4.55
N ARG A 74 14.61 -0.71 -3.62
CA ARG A 74 13.36 -0.55 -2.86
C ARG A 74 13.23 0.79 -2.14
N THR A 75 14.32 1.29 -1.56
CA THR A 75 14.30 2.59 -0.87
C THR A 75 14.04 3.75 -1.84
N ASN A 76 14.60 3.70 -3.06
CA ASN A 76 14.30 4.70 -4.09
C ASN A 76 12.86 4.60 -4.55
N ALA A 77 12.34 3.38 -4.74
CA ALA A 77 10.94 3.13 -5.05
C ALA A 77 10.01 3.77 -4.01
N LEU A 78 10.30 3.58 -2.73
CA LEU A 78 9.53 4.13 -1.61
C LEU A 78 9.56 5.67 -1.62
N ILE A 79 10.74 6.27 -1.74
CA ILE A 79 10.89 7.74 -1.79
C ILE A 79 10.12 8.33 -2.97
N GLU A 80 10.18 7.70 -4.15
CA GLU A 80 9.42 8.15 -5.32
C GLU A 80 7.92 7.95 -5.16
N ALA A 81 7.48 6.83 -4.57
CA ALA A 81 6.07 6.53 -4.35
C ALA A 81 5.36 7.59 -3.50
N VAL A 82 6.05 8.14 -2.49
CA VAL A 82 5.52 9.23 -1.66
C VAL A 82 5.11 10.44 -2.51
N GLY A 83 5.80 10.73 -3.61
CA GLY A 83 5.44 11.82 -4.52
C GLY A 83 4.21 11.57 -5.39
N TYR A 84 3.77 10.30 -5.52
CA TYR A 84 2.56 9.92 -6.26
C TYR A 84 1.36 9.63 -5.35
N ALA A 85 1.62 9.35 -4.07
CA ALA A 85 0.61 9.06 -3.08
C ALA A 85 -0.28 10.28 -2.81
N ILE A 86 -1.60 10.06 -2.74
CA ILE A 86 -2.59 11.09 -2.38
C ILE A 86 -3.20 10.87 -0.99
N GLY A 87 -2.85 9.74 -0.35
CA GLY A 87 -3.37 9.34 0.94
C GLY A 87 -2.65 9.97 2.12
N ASP A 88 -3.37 10.12 3.22
CA ASP A 88 -2.80 10.42 4.53
C ASP A 88 -2.04 9.20 5.10
N ILE A 89 -2.45 7.98 4.69
CA ILE A 89 -1.83 6.71 5.04
C ILE A 89 -1.25 6.06 3.78
N ILE A 90 0.02 5.65 3.85
CA ILE A 90 0.69 4.87 2.79
C ILE A 90 0.96 3.46 3.33
N VAL A 91 0.36 2.46 2.71
CA VAL A 91 0.63 1.04 2.98
C VAL A 91 1.57 0.51 1.90
N ASN A 92 2.63 -0.15 2.35
CA ASN A 92 3.69 -0.70 1.51
C ASN A 92 3.54 -2.22 1.45
N LEU A 93 3.57 -2.80 0.24
CA LEU A 93 3.49 -4.24 0.03
C LEU A 93 4.56 -4.70 -0.98
N SER A 94 5.22 -5.81 -0.69
CA SER A 94 6.12 -6.53 -1.60
C SER A 94 5.33 -7.46 -2.50
N SER A 95 5.76 -7.61 -3.75
CA SER A 95 5.09 -8.49 -4.70
C SER A 95 5.59 -9.93 -4.70
N ASP A 96 6.56 -10.29 -3.87
CA ASP A 96 7.27 -11.58 -3.86
C ASP A 96 6.47 -12.75 -3.25
N GLY A 97 5.31 -12.47 -2.63
CA GLY A 97 4.47 -13.46 -1.98
C GLY A 97 4.86 -13.85 -0.55
N ASN A 98 5.88 -13.22 0.03
CA ASN A 98 6.30 -13.48 1.41
C ASN A 98 5.40 -12.82 2.47
N GLU A 99 4.68 -11.78 2.07
CA GLU A 99 3.76 -11.04 2.92
C GLU A 99 2.31 -11.54 2.73
N LYS A 100 1.47 -11.32 3.74
CA LYS A 100 0.04 -11.70 3.72
C LYS A 100 -0.81 -10.44 3.54
N PRO A 101 -1.34 -10.17 2.33
CA PRO A 101 -2.18 -8.99 2.12
C PRO A 101 -3.43 -8.97 3.01
N GLU A 102 -3.88 -10.13 3.50
CA GLU A 102 -5.01 -10.30 4.39
C GLU A 102 -4.78 -9.69 5.79
N ASP A 103 -3.53 -9.35 6.15
CA ASP A 103 -3.21 -8.65 7.39
C ASP A 103 -3.34 -7.12 7.27
N ILE A 104 -3.48 -6.58 6.05
CA ILE A 104 -3.64 -5.13 5.80
C ILE A 104 -4.82 -4.52 6.59
N PRO A 105 -6.01 -5.14 6.68
CA PRO A 105 -7.11 -4.60 7.48
C PRO A 105 -6.71 -4.34 8.95
N LYS A 106 -5.97 -5.27 9.57
CA LYS A 106 -5.48 -5.12 10.95
C LYS A 106 -4.48 -3.97 11.09
N ILE A 107 -3.66 -3.74 10.05
CA ILE A 107 -2.74 -2.59 10.00
C ILE A 107 -3.54 -1.29 9.94
N LEU A 108 -4.59 -1.23 9.10
CA LEU A 108 -5.43 -0.04 8.95
C LEU A 108 -6.21 0.28 10.23
N GLU A 109 -6.72 -0.73 10.95
CA GLU A 109 -7.40 -0.55 12.25
C GLU A 109 -6.51 0.17 13.28
N LYS A 110 -5.18 -0.05 13.25
CA LYS A 110 -4.25 0.65 14.14
C LYS A 110 -4.19 2.16 13.86
N PHE A 111 -4.40 2.61 12.62
CA PHE A 111 -4.50 4.05 12.38
C PHE A 111 -5.78 4.66 12.96
N ASP A 112 -6.88 3.89 13.02
CA ASP A 112 -8.12 4.34 13.67
C ASP A 112 -7.96 4.48 15.20
N GLU A 113 -7.08 3.68 15.80
CA GLU A 113 -6.65 3.79 17.21
C GLU A 113 -5.76 5.02 17.49
N GLY A 114 -5.30 5.73 16.44
CA GLY A 114 -4.51 6.96 16.55
C GLY A 114 -2.99 6.77 16.45
N TYR A 115 -2.51 5.60 15.98
CA TYR A 115 -1.10 5.40 15.69
C TYR A 115 -0.69 6.08 14.38
N GLU A 116 0.50 6.68 14.36
CA GLU A 116 1.06 7.38 13.19
C GLU A 116 1.96 6.48 12.32
N MET A 117 2.46 5.38 12.89
CA MET A 117 3.29 4.41 12.19
C MET A 117 2.98 3.00 12.72
N VAL A 118 2.79 2.07 11.78
CA VAL A 118 2.43 0.67 12.09
C VAL A 118 3.32 -0.24 11.25
N THR A 119 3.94 -1.22 11.90
CA THR A 119 4.83 -2.18 11.25
C THR A 119 4.32 -3.60 11.50
N ALA A 120 4.09 -4.36 10.43
CA ALA A 120 3.81 -5.79 10.55
C ALA A 120 5.07 -6.52 11.04
N SER A 121 4.93 -7.38 12.05
CA SER A 121 6.05 -8.11 12.65
C SER A 121 5.78 -9.60 12.67
N ARG A 122 6.78 -10.38 12.25
CA ARG A 122 6.80 -11.85 12.36
C ARG A 122 7.12 -12.33 13.79
N PHE A 123 7.56 -11.42 14.66
CA PHE A 123 8.10 -11.73 15.98
C PHE A 123 7.23 -11.22 17.13
N LEU A 124 6.21 -10.41 16.83
CA LEU A 124 5.25 -9.97 17.83
C LEU A 124 4.11 -10.99 17.96
N PRO A 125 3.51 -11.13 19.16
CA PRO A 125 2.46 -12.12 19.44
C PRO A 125 1.23 -12.00 18.55
#